data_AF-A0A7S2Y1Q1-F1
#
_entry.id   AF-A0A7S2Y1Q1-F1
#
_cell.length_a   1.000
_cell.length_b   1.000
_cell.length_c   1.000
_cell.angle_alpha   90.00
_cell.angle_beta   90.00
_cell.angle_gamma   90.00
#
_symmetry.space_group_name_H-M   'P 1'
#
loop_
_entity.id
_entity.type
_entity.pdbx_description
1 polymer ?
#
loop_
_entity_poly.entity_id
_entity_poly.type
_entity_poly.pdbx_seq_one_letter_code
_entity_poly.pdbx_strand_id
1 'polypeptide(L)'
;AADCFYVGDAAGRPAEGKRKKDFSAGDLKFALNLGIRFYTPEEFFLGSTQSLHCSRQKALMGFQPSTLQPTTTGTVYFFQEQEVLVLVGSPASGKSTFCQQVLTEHTRINQDTLKTLAKCMKAAEEALKSGNSVVIDATNRDAKTR
;
A
#
# COMPACT_ATOMS: atom_id res chain seq x y z
N ALA A 1 24.48 22.34 -3.00
CA ALA A 1 24.36 21.06 -2.26
C ALA A 1 23.67 21.38 -0.94
N ALA A 2 22.90 20.46 -0.34
CA ALA A 2 22.36 20.71 0.99
C ALA A 2 23.52 20.86 1.99
N ASP A 3 23.55 21.95 2.76
CA ASP A 3 24.58 22.24 3.77
C ASP A 3 24.32 21.53 5.11
N CYS A 4 23.48 20.49 5.09
CA CYS A 4 23.10 19.70 6.25
C CYS A 4 23.15 18.20 5.95
N PHE A 5 23.31 17.43 7.02
CA PHE A 5 23.29 15.97 7.01
C PHE A 5 22.48 15.47 8.20
N TYR A 6 22.06 14.20 8.16
CA TYR A 6 21.29 13.55 9.21
C TYR A 6 22.09 12.37 9.78
N VAL A 7 22.10 12.25 11.11
CA VAL A 7 22.79 11.16 11.82
C VAL A 7 21.77 10.42 12.67
N GLY A 8 21.63 9.11 12.49
CA GLY A 8 20.61 8.32 13.19
C GLY A 8 20.94 6.83 13.24
N ASP A 9 20.45 6.14 14.27
CA ASP A 9 20.73 4.72 14.50
C ASP A 9 19.75 3.79 13.78
N ALA A 10 18.55 4.27 13.44
CA ALA A 10 17.55 3.52 12.71
C ALA A 10 17.87 3.45 11.20
N ALA A 11 18.98 2.79 10.88
CA ALA A 11 19.53 2.68 9.53
C ALA A 11 19.15 1.38 8.81
N GLY A 12 18.32 0.53 9.41
CA GLY A 12 17.89 -0.74 8.83
C GLY A 12 19.01 -1.78 8.71
N ARG A 13 20.03 -1.70 9.58
CA ARG A 13 21.18 -2.60 9.54
C ARG A 13 20.76 -4.03 9.89
N PRO A 14 21.25 -5.05 9.17
CA PRO A 14 20.95 -6.45 9.47
C PRO A 14 21.59 -6.88 10.80
N ALA A 15 21.17 -8.04 11.30
CA ALA A 15 21.87 -8.68 12.41
C ALA A 15 23.24 -9.18 11.93
N GLU A 16 24.28 -8.96 12.73
CA GLU A 16 25.64 -9.41 12.43
C GLU A 16 26.37 -9.78 13.72
N GLY A 17 26.87 -11.02 13.79
CA GLY A 17 27.49 -11.56 15.01
C GLY A 17 26.54 -11.49 16.21
N LYS A 18 26.97 -10.78 17.26
CA LYS A 18 26.18 -10.56 18.49
C LYS A 18 25.20 -9.39 18.38
N ARG A 19 25.31 -8.56 17.34
CA ARG A 19 24.44 -7.39 17.16
C ARG A 19 23.11 -7.83 16.56
N LYS A 20 22.02 -7.42 17.19
CA LYS A 20 20.68 -7.57 16.62
C LYS A 20 20.51 -6.60 15.43
N LYS A 21 19.62 -6.95 14.50
CA LYS A 21 19.20 -6.02 13.45
C LYS A 21 18.61 -4.75 14.08
N ASP A 22 18.74 -3.63 13.38
CA ASP A 22 18.05 -2.41 13.79
C ASP A 22 16.53 -2.65 13.82
N PHE A 23 15.84 -1.99 14.76
CA PHE A 23 14.38 -2.10 14.87
C PHE A 23 13.66 -1.54 13.64
N SER A 24 14.22 -0.50 13.01
CA SER A 24 13.66 0.11 11.80
C SER A 24 14.74 0.73 10.90
N ALA A 25 14.31 1.23 9.74
CA ALA A 25 15.11 2.04 8.83
C ALA A 25 14.59 3.49 8.74
N GLY A 26 13.93 3.97 9.81
CA GLY A 26 13.22 5.25 9.82
C GLY A 26 14.11 6.45 9.53
N ASP A 27 15.26 6.53 10.20
CA ASP A 27 16.21 7.63 10.07
C ASP A 27 16.80 7.73 8.66
N LEU A 28 17.22 6.57 8.13
CA LEU A 28 17.71 6.48 6.76
C LEU A 28 16.64 6.91 5.75
N LYS A 29 15.42 6.41 5.89
CA LYS A 29 14.32 6.73 4.96
C LYS A 29 13.89 8.20 5.05
N PHE A 30 13.95 8.80 6.24
CA PHE A 30 13.73 10.22 6.43
C PHE A 30 14.75 11.07 5.67
N ALA A 31 16.04 10.76 5.83
CA ALA A 31 17.10 11.46 5.11
C ALA A 31 17.00 11.29 3.58
N LEU A 32 16.63 10.10 3.12
CA LEU A 32 16.39 9.82 1.69
C LEU A 32 15.23 10.65 1.13
N ASN A 33 14.12 10.76 1.86
CA ASN A 33 12.97 11.57 1.44
C ASN A 33 13.31 13.07 1.35
N LEU A 34 14.24 13.56 2.18
CA LEU A 34 14.74 14.93 2.14
C LEU A 34 15.88 15.17 1.13
N GLY A 35 16.46 14.09 0.57
CA GLY A 35 17.62 14.19 -0.32
C GLY A 35 18.91 14.67 0.37
N ILE A 36 19.06 14.43 1.68
CA ILE A 36 20.23 14.83 2.47
C ILE A 36 21.13 13.63 2.77
N ARG A 37 22.42 13.90 3.03
CA ARG A 37 23.38 12.84 3.38
C ARG A 37 23.03 12.22 4.73
N PHE A 38 23.20 10.91 4.86
CA PHE A 38 22.89 10.16 6.06
C PHE A 38 24.09 9.37 6.59
N TYR A 39 24.34 9.49 7.89
CA TYR A 39 25.37 8.75 8.60
C TYR A 39 24.77 7.95 9.77
N THR A 40 25.39 6.82 10.10
CA THR A 40 25.15 6.17 11.39
C THR A 40 26.00 6.84 12.48
N PRO A 41 25.65 6.75 13.77
CA PRO A 41 26.49 7.29 14.85
C PRO A 41 27.91 6.71 14.84
N GLU A 42 28.05 5.42 14.55
CA GLU A 42 29.34 4.74 14.48
C GLU A 42 30.18 5.21 13.29
N GLU A 43 29.57 5.47 12.14
CA GLU A 43 30.27 6.05 11.00
C GLU A 43 30.69 7.50 11.27
N PHE A 44 29.79 8.32 11.83
CA PHE A 44 30.01 9.76 11.98
C PHE A 44 30.94 10.11 13.15
N PHE A 45 30.66 9.60 14.34
CA PHE A 45 31.39 9.98 15.56
C PHE A 45 32.60 9.09 15.83
N LEU A 46 32.55 7.82 15.41
CA LEU A 46 33.63 6.84 15.66
C LEU A 46 34.49 6.57 14.41
N GLY A 47 34.16 7.17 13.26
CA GLY A 47 34.90 6.97 12.01
C GLY A 47 34.88 5.53 11.52
N SER A 48 33.87 4.74 11.90
CA SER A 48 33.79 3.33 11.54
C SER A 48 33.65 3.15 10.03
N THR A 49 34.49 2.32 9.44
CA THR A 49 34.45 1.92 8.02
C THR A 49 33.81 0.55 7.79
N GLN A 50 33.29 -0.09 8.84
CA GLN A 50 32.60 -1.38 8.70
C GLN A 50 31.41 -1.26 7.76
N SER A 51 31.26 -2.23 6.85
CA SER A 51 30.17 -2.27 5.87
C SER A 51 28.80 -2.17 6.53
N LEU A 52 28.63 -2.74 7.73
CA LEU A 52 27.41 -2.64 8.53
C LEU A 52 27.03 -1.18 8.86
N HIS A 53 28.01 -0.30 9.08
CA HIS A 53 27.80 1.08 9.50
C HIS A 53 27.74 2.05 8.32
N CYS A 54 28.30 1.71 7.17
CA CYS A 54 28.39 2.58 5.98
C CYS A 54 27.45 2.16 4.82
N SER A 55 27.10 0.88 4.70
CA SER A 55 26.25 0.39 3.60
C SER A 55 24.77 0.67 3.84
N ARG A 56 24.06 1.17 2.83
CA ARG A 56 22.61 1.44 2.85
C ARG A 56 21.78 0.48 2.00
N GLN A 57 22.44 -0.35 1.20
CA GLN A 57 21.80 -1.11 0.13
C GLN A 57 20.76 -2.11 0.65
N LYS A 58 21.05 -2.78 1.78
CA LYS A 58 20.13 -3.75 2.39
C LYS A 58 18.90 -3.09 3.02
N ALA A 59 19.02 -1.86 3.53
CA ALA A 59 17.91 -1.14 4.14
C ALA A 59 16.91 -0.57 3.11
N LEU A 60 17.33 -0.50 1.84
CA LEU A 60 16.51 -0.10 0.70
C LEU A 60 15.75 -1.25 0.04
N MET A 61 15.84 -2.47 0.57
CA MET A 61 15.08 -3.62 0.07
C MET A 61 13.58 -3.44 0.30
N GLY A 62 12.78 -3.74 -0.72
CA GLY A 62 11.31 -3.72 -0.66
C GLY A 62 10.67 -2.70 -1.60
N PHE A 63 9.43 -2.32 -1.30
CA PHE A 63 8.67 -1.35 -2.08
C PHE A 63 9.22 0.06 -1.93
N GLN A 64 9.47 0.73 -3.05
CA GLN A 64 9.99 2.10 -3.11
C GLN A 64 8.94 3.01 -3.74
N PRO A 65 8.28 3.90 -2.97
CA PRO A 65 7.24 4.77 -3.52
C PRO A 65 7.71 5.67 -4.67
N SER A 66 9.00 6.04 -4.68
CA SER A 66 9.59 6.88 -5.73
C SER A 66 9.68 6.19 -7.09
N THR A 67 9.58 4.86 -7.16
CA THR A 67 9.56 4.12 -8.43
C THR A 67 8.16 3.97 -9.00
N LEU A 68 7.11 4.35 -8.25
CA LEU A 68 5.76 4.41 -8.79
C LEU A 68 5.70 5.50 -9.86
N GLN A 69 5.40 5.08 -11.09
CA GLN A 69 4.93 6.00 -12.10
C GLN A 69 3.41 6.10 -12.01
N PRO A 70 2.82 7.30 -12.16
CA PRO A 70 1.37 7.42 -12.26
C PRO A 70 0.92 6.71 -13.55
N THR A 71 0.46 5.47 -13.41
CA THR A 71 -0.12 4.71 -14.52
C THR A 71 -1.48 5.32 -14.84
N THR A 72 -1.56 6.15 -15.87
CA THR A 72 -2.81 6.80 -16.31
C THR A 72 -3.64 5.96 -17.27
N THR A 73 -3.16 4.77 -17.65
CA THR A 73 -3.81 3.94 -18.67
C THR A 73 -4.13 2.55 -18.14
N GLY A 74 -5.35 2.40 -17.65
CA GLY A 74 -6.05 1.13 -17.60
C GLY A 74 -7.39 1.30 -18.30
N THR A 75 -7.64 0.56 -19.38
CA THR A 75 -8.96 0.52 -19.99
C THR A 75 -9.83 -0.39 -19.13
N VAL A 76 -10.87 0.18 -18.54
CA VAL A 76 -11.91 -0.60 -17.85
C VAL A 76 -13.06 -0.76 -18.84
N TYR A 77 -13.47 -2.00 -19.06
CA TYR A 77 -14.61 -2.31 -19.91
C TYR A 77 -15.81 -2.59 -19.02
N PHE A 78 -16.92 -1.91 -19.31
CA PHE A 78 -18.20 -2.14 -18.69
C PHE A 78 -19.17 -2.67 -19.73
N PHE A 79 -19.98 -3.64 -19.35
CA PHE A 79 -21.06 -4.10 -20.21
C PHE A 79 -22.20 -3.08 -20.22
N GLN A 80 -22.90 -2.96 -21.36
CA GLN A 80 -24.14 -2.17 -21.44
C GLN A 80 -25.33 -2.95 -20.84
N GLU A 81 -25.16 -4.24 -20.61
CA GLU A 81 -26.14 -5.08 -19.92
C GLU A 81 -25.90 -5.05 -18.41
N GLN A 82 -26.88 -5.54 -17.67
CA GLN A 82 -26.78 -5.67 -16.23
C GLN A 82 -25.60 -6.59 -15.85
N GLU A 83 -24.73 -6.11 -14.98
CA GLU A 83 -23.54 -6.84 -14.53
C GLU A 83 -23.35 -6.80 -13.01
N VAL A 84 -22.57 -7.75 -12.51
CA VAL A 84 -22.08 -7.77 -11.12
C VAL A 84 -20.55 -7.69 -11.14
N LEU A 85 -20.01 -6.59 -10.62
CA LEU A 85 -18.58 -6.39 -10.47
C LEU A 85 -18.15 -6.77 -9.05
N VAL A 86 -17.17 -7.65 -8.93
CA VAL A 86 -16.61 -8.05 -7.63
C VAL A 86 -15.21 -7.47 -7.51
N LEU A 87 -15.02 -6.49 -6.63
CA LEU A 87 -13.70 -5.91 -6.42
C LEU A 87 -12.86 -6.82 -5.54
N VAL A 88 -11.61 -7.05 -5.93
CA VAL A 88 -10.66 -7.91 -5.19
C VAL A 88 -9.37 -7.14 -4.97
N GLY A 89 -8.90 -7.08 -3.72
CA GLY A 89 -7.65 -6.39 -3.40
C GLY A 89 -7.50 -6.14 -1.90
N SER A 90 -6.26 -5.86 -1.46
CA SER A 90 -5.97 -5.62 -0.04
C SER A 90 -6.77 -4.45 0.55
N PRO A 91 -7.04 -4.43 1.86
CA PRO A 91 -7.53 -3.23 2.53
C PRO A 91 -6.62 -2.02 2.22
N ALA A 92 -7.20 -0.83 2.14
CA ALA A 92 -6.52 0.43 1.79
C ALA A 92 -5.85 0.46 0.40
N SER A 93 -6.16 -0.47 -0.52
CA SER A 93 -5.65 -0.45 -1.89
C SER A 93 -6.38 0.52 -2.85
N GLY A 94 -7.31 1.33 -2.34
CA GLY A 94 -8.07 2.31 -3.15
C GLY A 94 -9.37 1.80 -3.78
N LYS A 95 -9.84 0.58 -3.50
CA LYS A 95 -11.09 0.02 -4.09
C LYS A 95 -12.32 0.91 -3.86
N SER A 96 -12.54 1.37 -2.63
CA SER A 96 -13.70 2.22 -2.33
C SER A 96 -13.61 3.57 -3.02
N THR A 97 -12.40 4.14 -3.16
CA THR A 97 -12.16 5.35 -3.95
C THR A 97 -12.46 5.10 -5.43
N PHE A 98 -12.04 3.94 -5.97
CA PHE A 98 -12.35 3.53 -7.35
C PHE A 98 -13.85 3.38 -7.58
N CYS A 99 -14.60 2.75 -6.65
CA CYS A 99 -16.07 2.69 -6.74
C CYS A 99 -16.68 4.09 -6.85
N GLN A 100 -16.26 5.01 -5.99
CA GLN A 100 -16.84 6.36 -5.93
C GLN A 100 -16.51 7.21 -7.16
N GLN A 101 -15.36 6.98 -7.79
CA GLN A 101 -14.89 7.79 -8.91
C GLN A 101 -15.23 7.21 -10.28
N VAL A 102 -15.32 5.89 -10.40
CA VAL A 102 -15.43 5.19 -11.70
C VAL A 102 -16.72 4.39 -11.83
N LEU A 103 -17.25 3.83 -10.75
CA LEU A 103 -18.43 2.94 -10.75
C LEU A 103 -19.68 3.65 -10.20
N THR A 104 -19.89 4.90 -10.59
CA THR A 104 -20.98 5.75 -10.08
C THR A 104 -22.37 5.25 -10.47
N GLU A 105 -22.47 4.58 -11.61
CA GLU A 105 -23.72 4.00 -12.14
C GLU A 105 -24.04 2.64 -11.51
N HIS A 106 -23.11 2.04 -10.75
CA HIS A 106 -23.32 0.76 -10.09
C HIS A 106 -23.86 0.97 -8.67
N THR A 107 -24.83 0.14 -8.28
CA THR A 107 -25.26 0.07 -6.89
C THR A 107 -24.16 -0.57 -6.06
N ARG A 108 -23.55 0.21 -5.15
CA ARG A 108 -22.48 -0.27 -4.28
C ARG A 108 -23.02 -1.08 -3.11
N ILE A 109 -22.59 -2.33 -3.02
CA ILE A 109 -22.86 -3.24 -1.92
C ILE A 109 -21.58 -3.37 -1.09
N ASN A 110 -21.64 -2.94 0.17
CA ASN A 110 -20.52 -2.98 1.10
C ASN A 110 -20.98 -3.52 2.46
N GLN A 111 -20.30 -4.58 2.92
CA GLN A 111 -20.61 -5.23 4.19
C GLN A 111 -20.31 -4.37 5.42
N ASP A 112 -19.35 -3.45 5.38
CA ASP A 112 -19.08 -2.56 6.52
C ASP A 112 -20.29 -1.66 6.81
N THR A 113 -21.02 -1.27 5.77
CA THR A 113 -22.25 -0.46 5.89
C THR A 113 -23.47 -1.33 6.20
N LEU A 114 -23.62 -2.46 5.50
CA LEU A 114 -24.77 -3.35 5.63
C LEU A 114 -24.67 -4.34 6.81
N LYS A 115 -23.51 -4.39 7.47
CA LYS A 115 -23.12 -5.18 8.65
C LYS A 115 -23.06 -6.70 8.43
N THR A 116 -24.00 -7.29 7.70
CA THR A 116 -24.09 -8.75 7.53
C THR A 116 -24.09 -9.17 6.06
N LEU A 117 -23.52 -10.35 5.78
CA LEU A 117 -23.50 -10.93 4.43
C LEU A 117 -24.91 -11.15 3.89
N ALA A 118 -25.84 -11.63 4.71
CA ALA A 118 -27.24 -11.82 4.31
C ALA A 118 -27.90 -10.52 3.85
N LYS A 119 -27.61 -9.39 4.50
CA LYS A 119 -28.09 -8.06 4.07
C LYS A 119 -27.44 -7.62 2.77
N CYS A 120 -26.16 -7.94 2.56
CA CYS A 120 -25.47 -7.66 1.30
C CYS A 120 -26.11 -8.44 0.14
N MET A 121 -26.35 -9.75 0.32
CA MET A 121 -27.00 -10.60 -0.68
C MET A 121 -28.39 -10.08 -1.03
N LYS A 122 -29.21 -9.78 -0.01
CA LYS A 122 -30.56 -9.23 -0.22
C LYS A 122 -30.53 -7.90 -0.98
N ALA A 123 -29.66 -6.97 -0.58
CA ALA A 123 -29.54 -5.67 -1.25
C ALA A 123 -29.05 -5.80 -2.70
N ALA A 124 -28.10 -6.72 -2.96
CA ALA A 124 -27.64 -7.02 -4.31
C ALA A 124 -28.78 -7.60 -5.17
N GLU A 125 -29.52 -8.58 -4.65
CA GLU A 125 -30.68 -9.16 -5.36
C GLU A 125 -31.77 -8.11 -5.66
N GLU A 126 -32.08 -7.23 -4.72
CA GLU A 126 -33.07 -6.17 -4.91
C GLU A 126 -32.63 -5.16 -5.98
N ALA A 127 -31.35 -4.76 -5.97
CA ALA A 127 -30.80 -3.88 -6.99
C ALA A 127 -30.83 -4.54 -8.38
N LEU A 128 -30.47 -5.82 -8.47
CA LEU A 128 -30.50 -6.57 -9.71
C LEU A 128 -31.93 -6.74 -10.24
N LYS A 129 -32.90 -7.09 -9.39
CA LYS A 129 -34.32 -7.17 -9.77
C LYS A 129 -34.87 -5.84 -10.28
N SER A 130 -34.30 -4.72 -9.83
CA SER A 130 -34.67 -3.37 -10.26
C SER A 130 -33.97 -2.92 -11.55
N GLY A 131 -33.15 -3.78 -12.17
CA GLY A 131 -32.45 -3.49 -13.42
C GLY A 131 -31.10 -2.78 -13.25
N ASN A 132 -30.61 -2.58 -12.02
CA ASN A 132 -29.34 -1.89 -11.78
C ASN A 132 -28.16 -2.86 -11.83
N SER A 133 -27.01 -2.42 -12.36
CA SER A 133 -25.73 -3.12 -12.19
C SER A 133 -25.22 -2.93 -10.76
N VAL A 134 -24.46 -3.92 -10.25
CA VAL A 134 -24.03 -3.97 -8.85
C VAL A 134 -22.51 -4.06 -8.75
N VAL A 135 -21.92 -3.37 -7.77
CA VAL A 135 -20.53 -3.59 -7.37
C VAL A 135 -20.43 -4.08 -5.93
N ILE A 136 -19.75 -5.20 -5.71
CA ILE A 136 -19.41 -5.74 -4.40
C ILE A 136 -18.04 -5.18 -3.97
N ASP A 137 -18.06 -4.19 -3.08
CA ASP A 137 -16.86 -3.57 -2.52
C ASP A 137 -16.49 -4.19 -1.17
N ALA A 138 -15.65 -5.22 -1.24
CA ALA A 138 -15.09 -5.91 -0.08
C ALA A 138 -13.67 -6.41 -0.41
N THR A 139 -13.00 -7.05 0.56
CA THR A 139 -11.65 -7.57 0.35
C THR A 139 -11.63 -8.81 -0.57
N ASN A 140 -12.68 -9.64 -0.51
CA ASN A 140 -12.93 -10.79 -1.39
C ASN A 140 -11.69 -11.70 -1.61
N ARG A 141 -10.99 -12.00 -0.51
CA ARG A 141 -9.68 -12.67 -0.50
C ARG A 141 -9.75 -14.10 -1.07
N ASP A 142 -10.74 -14.87 -0.66
CA ASP A 142 -10.82 -16.31 -0.93
C ASP A 142 -11.95 -16.63 -1.92
N ALA A 143 -11.84 -17.76 -2.62
CA ALA A 143 -12.84 -18.19 -3.61
C ALA A 143 -14.24 -18.36 -3.01
N LYS A 144 -14.34 -18.71 -1.72
CA LYS A 144 -15.62 -18.82 -1.00
C LYS A 144 -16.30 -17.46 -0.75
N THR A 145 -15.51 -16.39 -0.75
CA THR A 145 -15.97 -15.01 -0.50
C THR A 145 -16.14 -14.19 -1.77
N ARG A 146 -15.82 -14.78 -2.94
CA ARG A 146 -16.12 -14.24 -4.26
C ARG A 146 -17.39 -14.89 -4.77
#